data_AF-A0A6N6WNT8-F1
#
_entry.id   AF-A0A6N6WNT8-F1
#
_cell.length_a   1.000
_cell.length_b   1.000
_cell.length_c   1.000
_cell.angle_alpha   90.00
_cell.angle_beta   90.00
_cell.angle_gamma   90.00
#
_symmetry.space_group_name_H-M   'P 1'
#
loop_
_entity.id
_entity.type
_entity.pdbx_description
1 polymer ?
#
loop_
_entity_poly.entity_id
_entity_poly.type
_entity_poly.pdbx_seq_one_letter_code
_entity_poly.pdbx_strand_id
1 'polypeptide(L)'
;TWIPRELPGGRASFIHVFEPVEDGQTRGANVFYSVMEQMKMLDTLQNTQLQSAIVKAMYAATIESELDTQSAMDFILGANSKEQRERLTGWIGEIAAYYAAAPVRLGGAKVPHLMPGDSLNLQTAQDTDNGYSVFEQSLLRYIAAGLGVSYEQLSRNYAQMSYSTARASANESWAHFMGRRKFVASRQAS
;
A
#
# COMPACT_ATOMS: atom_id res chain seq x y z
N THR A 1 37.05 11.51 10.54
CA THR A 1 37.45 12.85 11.04
C THR A 1 36.92 13.00 12.45
N TRP A 2 37.80 13.19 13.44
CA TRP A 2 37.39 13.37 14.84
C TRP A 2 37.00 14.83 15.07
N ILE A 3 35.91 15.05 15.82
CA ILE A 3 35.44 16.38 16.19
C ILE A 3 35.66 16.53 17.71
N PRO A 4 36.39 17.55 18.17
CA PRO A 4 36.60 17.80 19.60
C PRO A 4 35.28 18.09 20.31
N ARG A 5 35.16 17.67 21.58
CA ARG A 5 33.97 17.90 22.41
C ARG A 5 33.64 19.39 22.53
N GLU A 6 34.66 20.22 22.69
CA GLU A 6 34.55 21.66 22.85
C GLU A 6 35.33 22.38 21.76
N LEU A 7 34.73 23.44 21.22
CA LEU A 7 35.38 24.39 20.34
C LEU A 7 36.44 25.17 21.13
N PRO A 8 37.42 25.82 20.47
CA PRO A 8 38.47 26.60 21.16
C PRO A 8 37.95 27.67 22.12
N GLY A 9 36.70 28.13 21.95
CA GLY A 9 36.02 29.05 22.86
C GLY A 9 35.24 28.40 24.01
N GLY A 10 35.48 27.12 24.32
CA GLY A 10 34.82 26.38 25.43
C GLY A 10 33.36 25.99 25.18
N ARG A 11 32.82 26.24 23.99
CA ARG A 11 31.45 25.86 23.61
C ARG A 11 31.40 24.40 23.17
N ALA A 12 30.39 23.65 23.62
CA ALA A 12 30.15 22.29 23.13
C ALA A 12 30.01 22.28 21.59
N SER A 13 30.75 21.40 20.93
CA SER A 13 30.71 21.23 19.47
C SER A 13 29.51 20.38 19.01
N PHE A 14 28.91 19.60 19.90
CA PHE A 14 27.76 18.75 19.62
C PHE A 14 26.78 18.75 20.80
N ILE A 15 25.49 18.70 20.49
CA ILE A 15 24.42 18.61 21.48
C ILE A 15 23.72 17.26 21.29
N HIS A 16 23.87 16.37 22.28
CA HIS A 16 23.14 15.11 22.29
C HIS A 16 21.85 15.27 23.08
N VAL A 17 20.72 15.39 22.38
CA VAL A 17 19.39 15.52 23.01
C VAL A 17 18.60 14.23 22.86
N PHE A 18 18.19 13.66 23.99
CA PHE A 18 17.20 12.59 24.02
C PHE A 18 16.41 12.61 25.33
N GLU A 19 15.30 11.89 25.32
CA GLU A 19 14.45 11.67 26.49
C GLU A 19 14.77 10.28 27.09
N PRO A 20 15.35 10.21 28.30
CA PRO A 20 15.60 8.96 28.99
C PRO A 20 14.28 8.45 29.56
N VAL A 21 13.93 7.23 29.18
CA VAL A 21 12.76 6.51 29.68
C VAL A 21 13.18 5.61 30.85
N GLU A 22 14.42 5.11 30.82
CA GLU A 22 14.99 4.22 31.82
C GLU A 22 16.28 4.80 32.43
N ASP A 23 16.63 4.32 33.62
CA ASP A 23 17.89 4.70 34.28
C ASP A 23 19.10 4.13 33.50
N GLY A 24 20.20 4.89 33.49
CA GLY A 24 21.43 4.51 32.76
C GLY A 24 21.35 4.59 31.22
N GLN A 25 20.23 5.05 30.65
CA GLN A 25 20.06 5.15 29.21
C GLN A 25 21.01 6.20 28.60
N THR A 26 21.87 5.75 27.68
CA THR A 26 22.89 6.61 27.01
C THR A 26 22.43 7.17 25.66
N ARG A 27 21.29 6.72 25.13
CA ARG A 27 20.71 7.13 23.84
C ARG A 27 19.18 7.06 23.87
N GLY A 28 18.49 7.91 23.11
CA GLY A 28 17.04 7.85 23.00
C GLY A 28 16.53 6.54 22.39
N ALA A 29 15.37 6.09 22.85
CA ALA A 29 14.61 5.02 22.21
C ALA A 29 13.80 5.58 21.02
N ASN A 30 13.59 4.75 20.00
CA ASN A 30 12.76 5.15 18.87
C ASN A 30 11.27 5.09 19.24
N VAL A 31 10.55 6.20 19.08
CA VAL A 31 9.11 6.30 19.37
C VAL A 31 8.28 5.39 18.46
N PHE A 32 8.76 5.10 17.24
CA PHE A 32 8.06 4.23 16.30
C PHE A 32 8.16 2.73 16.61
N TYR A 33 8.96 2.34 17.61
CA TYR A 33 9.22 0.92 17.89
C TYR A 33 7.94 0.16 18.26
N SER A 34 7.04 0.78 19.04
CA SER A 34 5.76 0.18 19.48
C SER A 34 4.76 -0.03 18.34
N VAL A 35 4.86 0.73 17.26
CA VAL A 35 3.89 0.74 16.14
C VAL A 35 4.45 0.16 14.85
N MET A 36 5.73 -0.22 14.84
CA MET A 36 6.44 -0.63 13.63
C MET A 36 5.78 -1.81 12.92
N GLU A 37 5.36 -2.83 13.68
CA GLU A 37 4.66 -4.00 13.14
C GLU A 37 3.35 -3.59 12.45
N GLN A 38 2.59 -2.71 13.09
CA GLN A 38 1.29 -2.23 12.59
C GLN A 38 1.46 -1.37 11.33
N MET A 39 2.51 -0.53 11.28
CA MET A 39 2.88 0.21 10.07
C MET A 39 3.22 -0.73 8.92
N LYS A 40 3.94 -1.83 9.20
CA LYS A 40 4.26 -2.80 8.15
C LYS A 40 3.01 -3.54 7.67
N MET A 41 2.13 -3.93 8.58
CA MET A 41 0.85 -4.55 8.22
C MET A 41 -0.02 -3.62 7.36
N LEU A 42 -0.08 -2.32 7.68
CA LEU A 42 -0.82 -1.33 6.90
C LEU A 42 -0.32 -1.26 5.45
N ASP A 43 1.01 -1.18 5.26
CA ASP A 43 1.65 -1.20 3.95
C ASP A 43 1.30 -2.49 3.18
N THR A 44 1.41 -3.66 3.83
CA THR A 44 1.06 -4.92 3.16
C THR A 44 -0.43 -5.00 2.80
N LEU A 45 -1.32 -4.51 3.66
CA LEU A 45 -2.77 -4.50 3.44
C LEU A 45 -3.15 -3.62 2.24
N GLN A 46 -2.58 -2.41 2.15
CA GLN A 46 -2.83 -1.50 1.03
C GLN A 46 -2.35 -2.12 -0.29
N ASN A 47 -1.16 -2.73 -0.28
CA ASN A 47 -0.60 -3.40 -1.45
C ASN A 47 -1.41 -4.62 -1.89
N THR A 48 -1.85 -5.48 -0.95
CA THR A 48 -2.65 -6.67 -1.29
C THR A 48 -4.05 -6.28 -1.75
N GLN A 49 -4.64 -5.23 -1.20
CA GLN A 49 -5.94 -4.72 -1.67
C GLN A 49 -5.83 -4.17 -3.08
N LEU A 50 -4.78 -3.38 -3.37
CA LEU A 50 -4.53 -2.88 -4.73
C LEU A 50 -4.28 -4.02 -5.72
N GLN A 51 -3.48 -5.01 -5.34
CA GLN A 51 -3.22 -6.20 -6.17
C GLN A 51 -4.50 -7.02 -6.39
N SER A 52 -5.29 -7.25 -5.35
CA SER A 52 -6.59 -7.92 -5.46
C SER A 52 -7.52 -7.17 -6.40
N ALA A 53 -7.59 -5.84 -6.30
CA ALA A 53 -8.39 -5.02 -7.21
C ALA A 53 -7.92 -5.13 -8.67
N ILE A 54 -6.60 -5.13 -8.91
CA ILE A 54 -6.03 -5.33 -10.25
C ILE A 54 -6.35 -6.73 -10.78
N VAL A 55 -6.11 -7.78 -9.98
CA VAL A 55 -6.37 -9.18 -10.37
C VAL A 55 -7.86 -9.39 -10.65
N LYS A 56 -8.74 -8.85 -9.81
CA LYS A 56 -10.19 -8.84 -10.03
C LYS A 56 -10.59 -8.14 -11.32
N ALA A 57 -10.01 -6.98 -11.61
CA ALA A 57 -10.26 -6.26 -12.86
C ALA A 57 -9.77 -7.06 -14.08
N MET A 58 -8.66 -7.80 -13.95
CA MET A 58 -8.15 -8.69 -15.00
C MET A 58 -9.04 -9.92 -15.21
N TYR A 59 -9.49 -10.58 -14.13
CA TYR A 59 -10.40 -11.75 -14.21
C TYR A 59 -11.79 -11.37 -14.72
N ALA A 60 -12.31 -10.20 -14.38
CA ALA A 60 -13.56 -9.71 -14.96
C ALA A 60 -13.46 -9.50 -16.49
N ALA A 61 -12.24 -9.41 -17.04
CA ALA A 61 -11.96 -9.24 -18.45
C ALA A 61 -11.39 -10.50 -19.13
N THR A 62 -11.60 -11.69 -18.55
CA THR A 62 -11.14 -12.93 -19.20
C THR A 62 -12.06 -13.33 -20.35
N ILE A 63 -11.43 -13.69 -21.46
CA ILE A 63 -12.08 -14.30 -22.62
C ILE A 63 -11.99 -15.81 -22.43
N GLU A 64 -13.13 -16.50 -22.35
CA GLU A 64 -13.20 -17.95 -22.35
C GLU A 64 -13.22 -18.43 -23.80
N SER A 65 -12.22 -19.23 -24.21
CA SER A 65 -12.16 -19.82 -25.55
C SER A 65 -12.67 -21.26 -25.50
N GLU A 66 -13.58 -21.63 -26.40
CA GLU A 66 -14.03 -23.02 -26.55
C GLU A 66 -12.98 -23.86 -27.29
N LEU A 67 -11.85 -24.12 -26.62
CA LEU A 67 -10.87 -25.09 -27.06
C LEU A 67 -11.32 -26.50 -26.64
N ASP A 68 -11.43 -27.43 -27.60
CA ASP A 68 -11.69 -28.84 -27.30
C ASP A 68 -10.65 -29.37 -26.30
N THR A 69 -11.10 -30.17 -25.33
CA THR A 69 -10.32 -30.58 -24.16
C THR A 69 -9.03 -31.31 -24.56
N GLN A 70 -9.02 -31.99 -25.71
CA GLN A 70 -7.81 -32.62 -26.28
C GLN A 70 -6.78 -31.58 -26.74
N SER A 71 -7.23 -30.52 -27.40
CA SER A 71 -6.37 -29.46 -27.94
C SER A 71 -5.83 -28.55 -26.82
N ALA A 72 -6.61 -28.33 -25.76
CA ALA A 72 -6.17 -27.63 -24.55
C ALA A 72 -5.11 -28.43 -23.76
N MET A 73 -5.26 -29.76 -23.70
CA MET A 73 -4.29 -30.63 -23.03
C MET A 73 -2.97 -30.73 -23.81
N ASP A 74 -3.02 -30.75 -25.15
CA ASP A 74 -1.85 -30.65 -26.04
C ASP A 74 -1.10 -29.29 -25.90
N PHE A 75 -1.82 -28.23 -25.54
CA PHE A 75 -1.27 -26.89 -25.29
C PHE A 75 -0.51 -26.81 -23.95
N ILE A 76 -1.03 -27.43 -22.89
CA ILE A 76 -0.43 -27.41 -21.54
C ILE A 76 0.73 -28.40 -21.41
N LEU A 77 0.61 -29.59 -22.01
CA LEU A 77 1.61 -30.66 -21.87
C LEU A 77 2.82 -30.52 -22.81
N GLY A 78 2.82 -29.52 -23.70
CA GLY A 78 3.89 -29.27 -24.66
C GLY A 78 3.91 -30.30 -25.78
N ALA A 79 3.53 -29.85 -26.99
CA ALA A 79 3.48 -30.68 -28.19
C ALA A 79 4.77 -31.50 -28.43
N ASN A 80 4.64 -32.83 -28.47
CA ASN A 80 5.77 -33.76 -28.66
C ASN A 80 6.25 -33.88 -30.12
N SER A 81 5.50 -33.36 -31.11
CA SER A 81 5.86 -33.43 -32.54
C SER A 81 6.19 -32.04 -33.14
N LYS A 82 7.08 -32.00 -34.15
CA LYS A 82 7.47 -30.76 -34.84
C LYS A 82 6.32 -30.13 -35.64
N GLU A 83 5.47 -30.93 -36.27
CA GLU A 83 4.30 -30.45 -37.03
C GLU A 83 3.22 -29.84 -36.12
N GLN A 84 3.00 -30.39 -34.92
CA GLN A 84 2.05 -29.78 -33.96
C GLN A 84 2.56 -28.43 -33.45
N ARG A 85 3.87 -28.26 -33.24
CA ARG A 85 4.44 -26.95 -32.86
C ARG A 85 4.20 -25.90 -33.93
N GLU A 86 4.40 -26.22 -35.21
CA GLU A 86 4.17 -25.29 -36.32
C GLU A 86 2.71 -24.85 -36.43
N ARG A 87 1.77 -25.80 -36.32
CA ARG A 87 0.33 -25.50 -36.27
C ARG A 87 -0.05 -24.63 -35.07
N LEU A 88 0.54 -24.91 -33.89
CA LEU A 88 0.34 -24.09 -32.69
C LEU A 88 0.83 -22.65 -32.88
N THR A 89 2.05 -22.47 -33.41
CA THR A 89 2.60 -21.12 -33.67
C THR A 89 1.82 -20.36 -34.73
N GLY A 90 1.32 -21.03 -35.76
CA GLY A 90 0.46 -20.41 -36.77
C GLY A 90 -0.86 -19.92 -36.17
N TRP A 91 -1.51 -20.76 -35.36
CA TRP A 91 -2.77 -20.42 -34.70
C TRP A 91 -2.61 -19.30 -33.65
N ILE A 92 -1.58 -19.35 -32.80
CA ILE A 92 -1.24 -18.27 -31.86
C ILE A 92 -0.92 -16.97 -32.61
N GLY A 93 -0.21 -17.06 -33.73
CA GLY A 93 0.10 -15.92 -34.59
C GLY A 93 -1.14 -15.27 -35.21
N GLU A 94 -2.12 -16.08 -35.63
CA GLU A 94 -3.38 -15.61 -36.20
C GLU A 94 -4.28 -14.95 -35.14
N ILE A 95 -4.34 -15.52 -33.93
CA ILE A 95 -5.00 -14.93 -32.76
C ILE A 95 -4.36 -13.60 -32.39
N ALA A 96 -3.03 -13.56 -32.27
CA ALA A 96 -2.30 -12.35 -31.93
C ALA A 96 -2.50 -11.24 -32.97
N ALA A 97 -2.54 -11.60 -34.27
CA ALA A 97 -2.82 -10.67 -35.34
C ALA A 97 -4.25 -10.11 -35.29
N TYR A 98 -5.25 -10.97 -35.02
CA TYR A 98 -6.65 -10.57 -34.89
C TYR A 98 -6.87 -9.57 -33.74
N TYR A 99 -6.35 -9.88 -32.55
CA TYR A 99 -6.46 -9.01 -31.37
C TYR A 99 -5.60 -7.74 -31.45
N ALA A 100 -4.50 -7.76 -32.21
CA ALA A 100 -3.70 -6.57 -32.49
C ALA A 100 -4.35 -5.63 -33.53
N ALA A 101 -5.08 -6.17 -34.50
CA ALA A 101 -5.66 -5.41 -35.60
C ALA A 101 -7.01 -4.73 -35.27
N ALA A 102 -7.72 -5.14 -34.22
CA ALA A 102 -9.08 -4.67 -33.95
C ALA A 102 -9.26 -3.91 -32.61
N PRO A 103 -8.74 -2.67 -32.46
CA PRO A 103 -9.12 -1.80 -31.35
C PRO A 103 -10.48 -1.13 -31.65
N VAL A 104 -11.59 -1.84 -31.42
CA VAL A 104 -12.93 -1.22 -31.43
C VAL A 104 -13.07 -0.38 -30.16
N ARG A 105 -13.08 0.95 -30.30
CA ARG A 105 -13.24 1.89 -29.19
C ARG A 105 -14.61 2.54 -29.30
N LEU A 106 -15.46 2.36 -28.29
CA LEU A 106 -16.73 3.07 -28.13
C LEU A 106 -16.64 3.93 -26.87
N GLY A 107 -16.74 5.25 -27.03
CA GLY A 107 -16.76 6.19 -25.90
C GLY A 107 -15.48 6.22 -25.03
N GLY A 108 -14.32 5.85 -25.59
CA GLY A 108 -13.04 5.81 -24.86
C GLY A 108 -12.76 4.47 -24.16
N ALA A 109 -13.76 3.61 -24.01
CA ALA A 109 -13.61 2.23 -23.56
C ALA A 109 -13.24 1.30 -24.72
N LYS A 110 -12.28 0.40 -24.48
CA LYS A 110 -11.94 -0.67 -25.43
C LYS A 110 -13.06 -1.72 -25.35
N VAL A 111 -13.83 -1.87 -26.42
CA VAL A 111 -14.81 -2.95 -26.53
C VAL A 111 -14.09 -4.14 -27.16
N PRO A 112 -13.88 -5.25 -26.44
CA PRO A 112 -13.24 -6.42 -27.00
C PRO A 112 -14.17 -7.04 -28.05
N HIS A 113 -13.77 -7.01 -29.33
CA HIS A 113 -14.37 -7.85 -30.35
C HIS A 113 -13.70 -9.22 -30.26
N LEU A 114 -14.51 -10.23 -29.94
CA LEU A 114 -14.06 -11.59 -29.68
C LEU A 114 -13.97 -12.36 -31.00
N MET A 115 -13.03 -13.31 -31.08
CA MET A 115 -12.97 -14.25 -32.18
C MET A 115 -14.24 -15.14 -32.17
N PRO A 116 -14.78 -15.54 -33.34
CA PRO A 116 -15.92 -16.46 -33.37
C PRO A 116 -15.61 -17.76 -32.62
N GLY A 117 -16.39 -18.09 -31.59
CA GLY A 117 -16.16 -19.24 -30.69
C GLY A 117 -15.62 -18.87 -29.30
N ASP A 118 -15.19 -17.62 -29.11
CA ASP A 118 -14.83 -17.08 -27.79
C ASP A 118 -16.04 -16.42 -27.12
N SER A 119 -16.23 -16.66 -25.82
CA SER A 119 -17.26 -16.02 -25.02
C SER A 119 -16.62 -15.09 -23.97
N LEU A 120 -17.21 -13.90 -23.80
CA LEU A 120 -16.80 -12.97 -22.75
C LEU A 120 -17.68 -13.22 -21.54
N ASN A 121 -17.12 -13.87 -20.54
CA ASN A 121 -17.76 -14.03 -19.26
C ASN A 121 -17.26 -12.94 -18.30
N LEU A 122 -18.09 -11.91 -18.09
CA LEU A 122 -17.80 -10.88 -17.10
C LEU A 122 -18.04 -11.49 -15.71
N GLN A 123 -17.05 -12.18 -15.17
CA GLN A 123 -17.06 -12.62 -13.79
C GLN A 123 -17.09 -11.36 -12.92
N THR A 124 -18.26 -11.05 -12.36
CA THR A 124 -18.40 -9.92 -11.45
C THR A 124 -17.55 -10.26 -10.23
N ALA A 125 -16.39 -9.61 -10.13
CA ALA A 125 -15.58 -9.67 -8.95
C ALA A 125 -16.42 -9.09 -7.81
N GLN A 126 -17.08 -9.94 -7.00
CA GLN A 126 -17.88 -9.51 -5.86
C GLN A 126 -17.13 -8.41 -5.11
N ASP A 127 -17.80 -7.26 -4.95
CA ASP A 127 -17.26 -6.06 -4.33
C ASP A 127 -16.62 -6.41 -2.98
N THR A 128 -15.32 -6.18 -2.86
CA THR A 128 -14.53 -6.42 -1.64
C THR A 128 -14.35 -5.15 -0.82
N ASP A 129 -15.40 -4.35 -0.65
CA ASP A 129 -15.44 -3.37 0.45
C ASP A 129 -15.91 -4.06 1.74
N ASN A 130 -15.35 -5.24 2.02
CA ASN A 130 -15.71 -6.11 3.15
C ASN A 130 -15.07 -5.60 4.45
N GLY A 131 -15.31 -4.33 4.79
CA GLY A 131 -14.76 -3.70 5.99
C GLY A 131 -13.30 -3.27 5.89
N TYR A 132 -12.74 -3.16 4.68
CA TYR A 132 -11.36 -2.67 4.48
C TYR A 132 -11.16 -1.29 5.12
N SER A 133 -12.08 -0.35 4.88
CA SER A 133 -12.01 1.01 5.43
C SER A 133 -12.07 1.04 6.96
N VAL A 134 -12.88 0.16 7.57
CA VAL A 134 -13.01 0.03 9.03
C VAL A 134 -11.74 -0.58 9.64
N PHE A 135 -11.16 -1.58 8.98
CA PHE A 135 -9.92 -2.22 9.42
C PHE A 135 -8.70 -1.30 9.23
N GLU A 136 -8.61 -0.58 8.12
CA GLU A 136 -7.59 0.46 7.92
C GLU A 136 -7.70 1.56 8.99
N GLN A 137 -8.93 2.02 9.27
CA GLN A 137 -9.18 3.01 10.32
C GLN A 137 -8.78 2.50 11.71
N SER A 138 -9.04 1.23 12.05
CA SER A 138 -8.64 0.66 13.34
C SER A 138 -7.12 0.57 13.48
N LEU A 139 -6.42 0.22 12.39
CA LEU A 139 -4.97 0.16 12.34
C LEU A 139 -4.33 1.55 12.49
N LEU A 140 -4.85 2.55 11.79
CA LEU A 140 -4.42 3.94 11.94
C LEU A 140 -4.66 4.48 13.34
N ARG A 141 -5.77 4.11 14.00
CA ARG A 141 -6.03 4.47 15.41
C ARG A 141 -5.03 3.83 16.36
N TYR A 142 -4.63 2.58 16.13
CA TYR A 142 -3.60 1.93 16.93
C TYR A 142 -2.24 2.63 16.77
N ILE A 143 -1.86 2.97 15.53
CA ILE A 143 -0.63 3.72 15.25
C ILE A 143 -0.68 5.09 15.94
N ALA A 144 -1.82 5.79 15.88
CA ALA A 144 -2.00 7.09 16.53
C ALA A 144 -1.81 6.99 18.06
N ALA A 145 -2.42 5.98 18.68
CA ALA A 145 -2.29 5.71 20.11
C ALA A 145 -0.84 5.43 20.52
N GLY A 146 -0.09 4.62 19.75
CA GLY A 146 1.31 4.32 20.04
C GLY A 146 2.28 5.48 19.81
N LEU A 147 1.90 6.47 18.98
CA LEU A 147 2.69 7.69 18.73
C LEU A 147 2.32 8.86 19.65
N GLY A 148 1.26 8.73 20.46
CA GLY A 148 0.78 9.81 21.33
C GLY A 148 0.17 10.97 20.54
N VAL A 149 -0.44 10.70 19.38
CA VAL A 149 -1.16 11.70 18.57
C VAL A 149 -2.59 11.25 18.34
N SER A 150 -3.50 12.20 18.08
CA SER A 150 -4.87 11.85 17.77
C SER A 150 -5.00 11.26 16.36
N TYR A 151 -6.00 10.39 16.16
CA TYR A 151 -6.27 9.77 14.86
C TYR A 151 -6.52 10.82 13.78
N GLU A 152 -7.18 11.92 14.12
CA GLU A 152 -7.57 12.95 13.16
C GLU A 152 -6.39 13.83 12.79
N GLN A 153 -5.45 14.05 13.72
CA GLN A 153 -4.19 14.70 13.39
C GLN A 153 -3.30 13.82 12.51
N LEU A 154 -3.25 12.51 12.77
CA LEU A 154 -2.44 11.55 12.01
C LEU A 154 -2.98 11.36 10.58
N SER A 155 -4.28 11.07 10.45
CA SER A 155 -4.94 10.78 9.17
C SER A 155 -5.40 12.03 8.41
N ARG A 156 -5.41 13.21 9.07
CA ARG A 156 -6.04 14.45 8.58
C ARG A 156 -7.53 14.28 8.22
N ASN A 157 -8.19 13.27 8.77
CA ASN A 157 -9.58 13.01 8.53
C ASN A 157 -10.43 13.60 9.66
N TYR A 158 -11.12 14.70 9.37
CA TYR A 158 -12.04 15.38 10.28
C TYR A 158 -13.52 15.17 9.89
N ALA A 159 -13.81 14.31 8.91
CA ALA A 159 -15.15 14.18 8.34
C ALA A 159 -16.20 13.69 9.34
N GLN A 160 -15.79 12.92 10.35
CA GLN A 160 -16.66 12.39 11.39
C GLN A 160 -16.58 13.16 12.71
N MET A 161 -15.91 14.33 12.75
CA MET A 161 -15.77 15.14 13.96
C MET A 161 -16.70 16.34 13.97
N SER A 162 -17.23 16.66 15.15
CA SER A 162 -17.83 17.98 15.41
C SER A 162 -16.74 19.01 15.74
N TYR A 163 -17.08 20.30 15.66
CA TYR A 163 -16.15 21.39 16.00
C TYR A 163 -15.59 21.27 17.44
N SER A 164 -16.43 20.87 18.41
CA SER A 164 -15.99 20.71 19.80
C SER A 164 -14.99 19.57 19.96
N THR A 165 -15.23 18.43 19.31
CA THR A 165 -14.31 17.28 19.34
C THR A 165 -13.00 17.61 18.62
N ALA A 166 -13.05 18.28 17.46
CA ALA A 166 -11.86 18.70 16.73
C ALA A 166 -10.99 19.65 17.56
N ARG A 167 -11.61 20.61 18.26
CA ARG A 167 -10.90 21.52 19.18
C ARG A 167 -10.30 20.79 20.38
N ALA A 168 -11.03 19.81 20.96
CA ALA A 168 -10.52 19.01 22.05
C ALA A 168 -9.27 18.21 21.64
N SER A 169 -9.34 17.52 20.49
CA SER A 169 -8.22 16.76 19.89
C SER A 169 -7.00 17.66 19.59
N ALA A 170 -7.23 18.87 19.06
CA ALA A 170 -6.16 19.84 18.83
C ALA A 170 -5.50 20.34 20.13
N ASN A 171 -6.29 20.58 21.19
CA ASN A 171 -5.79 21.03 22.48
C ASN A 171 -4.97 19.94 23.19
N GLU A 172 -5.44 18.69 23.18
CA GLU A 172 -4.71 17.54 23.74
C GLU A 172 -3.36 17.37 23.04
N SER A 173 -3.38 17.40 21.70
CA SER A 173 -2.17 17.33 20.88
C SER A 173 -1.22 18.49 21.17
N TRP A 174 -1.75 19.72 21.31
CA TRP A 174 -0.95 20.89 21.68
C TRP A 174 -0.25 20.72 23.03
N ALA A 175 -0.95 20.20 24.04
CA ALA A 175 -0.38 19.94 25.36
C ALA A 175 0.78 18.92 25.27
N HIS A 176 0.58 17.83 24.51
CA HIS A 176 1.63 16.84 24.27
C HIS A 176 2.88 17.45 23.61
N PHE A 177 2.72 18.21 22.52
CA PHE A 177 3.86 18.86 21.85
C PHE A 177 4.54 19.92 22.70
N MET A 178 3.78 20.70 23.47
CA MET A 178 4.34 21.69 24.38
C MET A 178 5.15 21.06 25.51
N GLY A 179 4.72 19.91 26.05
CA GLY A 179 5.48 19.12 27.01
C GLY A 179 6.84 18.70 26.45
N ARG A 180 6.84 18.08 25.26
CA ARG A 180 8.08 17.66 24.57
C ARG A 180 8.98 18.85 24.24
N ARG A 181 8.42 19.96 23.78
CA ARG A 181 9.18 21.20 23.50
C ARG A 181 9.83 21.76 24.75
N LYS A 182 9.11 21.83 25.86
CA LYS A 182 9.66 22.31 27.14
C LYS A 182 10.83 21.44 27.57
N PHE A 183 10.71 20.12 27.48
CA PHE A 183 11.77 19.18 27.82
C PHE A 183 13.02 19.33 26.94
N VAL A 184 12.82 19.38 25.61
CA VAL A 184 13.93 19.54 24.64
C VAL A 184 14.63 20.90 24.83
N ALA A 185 13.87 21.98 24.98
CA ALA A 185 14.42 23.32 25.16
C ALA A 185 15.11 23.50 26.52
N SER A 186 14.53 22.98 27.61
CA SER A 186 15.13 23.10 28.95
C SER A 186 16.46 22.38 29.07
N ARG A 187 16.63 21.27 28.33
CA ARG A 187 17.87 20.48 28.36
C ARG A 187 18.98 21.07 27.48
N GLN A 188 18.64 22.00 26.59
CA GLN A 188 19.59 22.78 25.80
C GLN A 188 20.03 24.07 26.51
N ALA A 189 19.26 24.54 27.51
CA ALA A 189 19.48 25.82 28.20
C ALA A 189 20.25 25.71 29.52
N SER A 190 20.77 24.52 29.86
CA SER A 190 21.61 24.26 31.05
C SER A 190 23.08 24.19 30.70
#